data_AF-A0A2V9H1J2-F1
#
_entry.id   AF-A0A2V9H1J2-F1
#
_cell.length_a   1.000
_cell.length_b   1.000
_cell.length_c   1.000
_cell.angle_alpha   90.00
_cell.angle_beta   90.00
_cell.angle_gamma   90.00
#
_symmetry.space_group_name_H-M   'P 1'
#
loop_
_entity.id
_entity.type
_entity.pdbx_description
1 polymer ?
#
loop_
_entity_poly.entity_id
_entity_poly.type
_entity_poly.pdbx_seq_one_letter_code
_entity_poly.pdbx_strand_id
1 'polypeptide(L)'
;MIPQPSDVKSERNPIAKVSELIADLPESISTDIQSSARPRDFKTGDVLFCSGDPADEIFLLTKGRVKITQVSGRGLEVVPRLDLLGEIIGRLGLGP
;
A
#
# COMPACT_ATOMS: atom_id res chain seq x y z
N MET A 1 -14.36 15.06 -28.45
CA MET A 1 -14.91 13.74 -28.08
C MET A 1 -14.26 13.36 -26.75
N ILE A 2 -15.01 13.46 -25.65
CA ILE A 2 -14.51 13.14 -24.30
C ILE A 2 -14.73 11.64 -24.11
N PRO A 3 -13.71 10.85 -23.72
CA PRO A 3 -13.89 9.42 -23.52
C PRO A 3 -14.82 9.18 -22.31
N GLN A 4 -15.78 8.26 -22.48
CA GLN A 4 -16.73 7.84 -21.45
C GLN A 4 -16.06 6.87 -20.46
N PRO A 5 -16.35 6.96 -19.15
CA PRO A 5 -15.83 6.04 -18.15
C PRO A 5 -16.71 4.79 -18.10
N SER A 6 -16.54 3.90 -19.06
CA SER A 6 -17.19 2.59 -19.07
C SER A 6 -16.14 1.52 -19.37
N ASP A 7 -16.07 0.55 -18.47
CA ASP A 7 -15.27 -0.69 -18.54
C ASP A 7 -13.90 -0.74 -17.85
N VAL A 8 -13.79 -0.18 -16.64
CA VAL A 8 -12.91 -0.85 -15.64
C VAL A 8 -13.74 -2.00 -15.07
N LYS A 9 -13.73 -3.15 -15.76
CA LYS A 9 -14.21 -4.39 -15.18
C LYS A 9 -13.39 -4.63 -13.91
N SER A 10 -14.07 -4.48 -12.77
CA SER A 10 -13.56 -4.82 -11.45
C SER A 10 -13.16 -6.30 -11.47
N GLU A 11 -11.91 -6.57 -11.83
CA GLU A 11 -11.24 -7.77 -11.36
C GLU A 11 -11.22 -7.64 -9.84
N ARG A 12 -12.18 -8.31 -9.19
CA ARG A 12 -12.24 -8.48 -7.74
C ARG A 12 -10.98 -9.25 -7.33
N ASN A 13 -9.87 -8.54 -7.26
CA ASN A 13 -8.60 -9.08 -6.82
C ASN A 13 -8.76 -9.37 -5.32
N PRO A 14 -8.49 -10.58 -4.82
CA PRO A 14 -8.82 -10.96 -3.45
C PRO A 14 -7.84 -10.32 -2.47
N ILE A 15 -7.86 -8.99 -2.34
CA ILE A 15 -7.12 -8.17 -1.36
C ILE A 15 -7.28 -8.76 0.05
N ALA A 16 -8.47 -9.28 0.38
CA ALA A 16 -8.77 -9.99 1.62
C ALA A 16 -7.81 -11.15 1.95
N LYS A 17 -7.32 -11.87 0.92
CA LYS A 17 -6.42 -13.02 1.10
C LYS A 17 -4.95 -12.66 1.03
N VAL A 18 -4.62 -11.45 0.57
CA VAL A 18 -3.23 -11.04 0.40
C VAL A 18 -2.64 -10.61 1.74
N SER A 19 -3.40 -9.90 2.58
CA SER A 19 -2.92 -9.42 3.88
C SER A 19 -3.51 -10.20 5.04
N GLU A 20 -2.66 -10.69 5.95
CA GLU A 20 -3.09 -11.27 7.23
C GLU A 20 -3.95 -10.29 8.05
N LEU A 21 -3.63 -8.98 8.01
CA LEU A 21 -4.41 -7.98 8.76
C LEU A 21 -5.86 -7.87 8.28
N ILE A 22 -6.10 -8.10 7.00
CA ILE A 22 -7.44 -7.98 6.39
C ILE A 22 -8.17 -9.33 6.44
N ALA A 23 -7.43 -10.44 6.38
CA ALA A 23 -7.99 -11.78 6.39
C ALA A 23 -8.81 -12.10 7.65
N ASP A 24 -8.44 -11.51 8.80
CA ASP A 24 -9.14 -11.71 10.07
C ASP A 24 -10.36 -10.79 10.28
N LEU A 25 -10.65 -9.90 9.32
CA LEU A 25 -11.79 -8.99 9.41
C LEU A 25 -13.09 -9.64 8.91
N PRO A 26 -14.26 -9.24 9.45
CA PRO A 26 -15.55 -9.60 8.87
C PRO A 26 -15.63 -9.25 7.38
N GLU A 27 -16.29 -10.10 6.59
CA GLU A 27 -16.41 -9.95 5.14
C GLU A 27 -16.96 -8.57 4.71
N SER A 28 -17.90 -8.02 5.48
CA SER A 28 -18.45 -6.68 5.23
C SER A 28 -17.37 -5.59 5.30
N ILE A 29 -16.54 -5.62 6.34
CA ILE A 29 -15.45 -4.66 6.53
C ILE A 29 -14.38 -4.83 5.44
N SER A 30 -14.03 -6.07 5.13
CA SER A 30 -13.09 -6.37 4.04
C SER A 30 -13.58 -5.84 2.70
N THR A 31 -14.88 -6.00 2.41
CA THR A 31 -15.52 -5.49 1.18
C THR A 31 -15.50 -3.96 1.12
N ASP A 32 -15.75 -3.29 2.24
CA ASP A 32 -15.73 -1.83 2.33
C ASP A 32 -14.31 -1.27 2.12
N ILE A 33 -13.29 -1.89 2.73
CA ILE A 33 -11.89 -1.55 2.51
C ILE A 33 -11.51 -1.75 1.04
N GLN A 34 -11.89 -2.87 0.44
CA GLN A 34 -11.62 -3.13 -0.98
C GLN A 34 -12.29 -2.12 -1.91
N SER A 35 -13.51 -1.71 -1.59
CA SER A 35 -14.28 -0.77 -2.40
C SER A 35 -13.76 0.67 -2.30
N SER A 36 -13.12 1.02 -1.18
CA SER A 36 -12.49 2.34 -0.98
C SER A 36 -11.03 2.40 -1.45
N ALA A 37 -10.35 1.26 -1.55
CA ALA A 37 -8.99 1.17 -2.05
C ALA A 37 -8.87 1.52 -3.53
N ARG A 38 -7.74 2.14 -3.91
CA ARG A 38 -7.44 2.51 -5.30
C ARG A 38 -6.19 1.77 -5.79
N PRO A 39 -6.28 0.99 -6.88
CA PRO A 39 -5.11 0.34 -7.47
C PRO A 39 -4.08 1.38 -7.92
N ARG A 40 -2.80 1.11 -7.64
CA ARG A 40 -1.69 1.97 -8.06
C ARG A 40 -0.47 1.13 -8.42
N ASP A 41 0.06 1.37 -9.61
CA ASP A 41 1.27 0.72 -10.10
C ASP A 41 2.48 1.64 -9.95
N PHE A 42 3.61 1.05 -9.59
CA PHE A 42 4.89 1.73 -9.43
C PHE A 42 5.97 0.98 -10.22
N LYS A 43 6.91 1.73 -10.79
CA LYS A 43 8.10 1.19 -11.42
C LYS A 43 9.19 0.97 -10.38
N THR A 44 10.14 0.08 -10.71
CA THR A 44 11.34 -0.09 -9.88
C THR A 44 12.09 1.25 -9.76
N GLY A 45 12.33 1.67 -8.52
CA GLY A 45 13.00 2.94 -8.22
C GLY A 45 12.04 4.08 -7.90
N ASP A 46 10.73 3.93 -8.12
CA ASP A 46 9.75 4.92 -7.68
C ASP A 46 9.72 5.00 -6.15
N VAL A 47 9.58 6.22 -5.65
CA VAL A 47 9.43 6.49 -4.22
C VAL A 47 7.93 6.54 -3.88
N LEU A 48 7.49 5.71 -2.94
CA LEU A 48 6.10 5.71 -2.47
C LEU A 48 5.84 6.87 -1.51
N PHE A 49 6.77 7.14 -0.59
CA PHE A 49 6.75 8.26 0.35
C PHE A 49 8.16 8.50 0.91
N CYS A 50 8.37 9.68 1.47
CA CYS A 50 9.55 10.09 2.21
C CYS A 50 9.25 10.26 3.70
N SER A 51 10.27 10.16 4.54
CA SER A 51 10.12 10.48 5.96
C SER A 51 9.81 11.96 6.14
N GLY A 52 8.75 12.25 6.89
CA GLY A 52 8.26 13.61 7.11
C GLY A 52 7.14 14.03 6.14
N ASP A 53 6.85 13.23 5.11
CA ASP A 53 5.65 13.44 4.31
C ASP A 53 4.40 13.29 5.18
N PRO A 54 3.35 14.11 4.96
CA PRO A 54 2.04 13.87 5.56
C PRO A 54 1.58 12.45 5.28
N ALA A 55 1.19 11.74 6.34
CA ALA A 55 0.68 10.39 6.21
C ALA A 55 -0.83 10.43 5.99
N ASP A 56 -1.20 10.59 4.73
CA ASP A 56 -2.60 10.67 4.32
C ASP A 56 -3.12 9.33 3.76
N GLU A 57 -2.20 8.40 3.45
CA GLU A 57 -2.50 7.13 2.79
C GLU A 57 -1.63 5.99 3.34
N ILE A 58 -2.14 4.76 3.23
CA ILE A 58 -1.38 3.52 3.46
C ILE A 58 -1.49 2.63 2.22
N PHE A 59 -0.50 1.79 2.00
CA PHE A 59 -0.44 0.92 0.83
C PHE A 59 -0.51 -0.54 1.24
N LEU A 60 -1.33 -1.32 0.55
CA LEU A 60 -1.26 -2.78 0.58
C LEU A 60 -0.45 -3.26 -0.62
N LEU A 61 0.62 -4.02 -0.36
CA LEU A 61 1.44 -4.58 -1.43
C LEU A 61 0.77 -5.82 -2.03
N THR A 62 0.10 -5.66 -3.18
CA THR A 62 -0.58 -6.76 -3.88
C THR A 62 0.32 -7.53 -4.82
N LYS A 63 1.46 -6.95 -5.24
CA LYS A 63 2.46 -7.59 -6.10
C LYS A 63 3.82 -6.89 -5.99
N GLY A 64 4.90 -7.68 -6.02
CA GLY A 64 6.27 -7.15 -6.02
C GLY A 64 6.90 -7.12 -4.63
N ARG A 65 7.86 -6.21 -4.44
CA ARG A 65 8.60 -6.00 -3.19
C ARG A 65 8.90 -4.51 -3.02
N VAL A 66 8.86 -4.02 -1.79
CA VAL A 66 9.19 -2.64 -1.46
C VAL A 66 10.31 -2.62 -0.42
N LYS A 67 11.29 -1.74 -0.61
CA LYS A 67 12.37 -1.53 0.37
C LYS A 67 12.09 -0.23 1.12
N ILE A 68 11.99 -0.32 2.44
CA ILE A 68 11.92 0.85 3.32
C ILE A 68 13.32 1.10 3.86
N THR A 69 13.83 2.30 3.67
CA THR A 69 15.12 2.73 4.22
C THR A 69 14.89 3.82 5.25
N GLN A 70 15.41 3.64 6.46
CA GLN A 70 15.57 4.73 7.42
C GLN A 70 17.04 5.10 7.50
N VAL A 71 17.32 6.40 7.48
CA VAL A 71 18.66 6.94 7.67
C VAL A 71 18.74 7.40 9.12
N SER A 72 19.71 6.90 9.89
CA SER A 72 19.92 7.39 11.25
C SER A 72 20.29 8.88 11.24
N GLY A 73 20.02 9.61 12.33
CA GLY A 73 20.25 11.07 12.39
C GLY A 73 21.70 11.55 12.17
N ARG A 74 22.68 10.63 12.06
CA ARG A 74 24.07 10.93 11.66
C ARG A 74 24.43 10.44 10.25
N GLY A 75 23.48 9.88 9.49
CA GLY A 75 23.70 9.37 8.13
C GLY A 75 24.52 8.08 8.06
N LEU A 76 24.91 7.52 9.20
CA LEU A 76 25.93 6.47 9.27
C LEU A 76 25.37 5.06 9.07
N GLU A 77 24.07 4.86 9.30
CA GLU A 77 23.46 3.54 9.22
C GLU A 77 22.12 3.61 8.48
N VAL A 78 21.98 2.73 7.49
CA VAL A 78 20.73 2.45 6.79
C VAL A 78 20.45 0.96 6.95
N VAL A 79 19.43 0.62 7.73
CA VAL A 79 18.92 -0.75 7.80
C VAL A 79 17.70 -0.82 6.90
N PRO A 80 17.80 -1.42 5.70
CA PRO A 80 16.64 -1.60 4.85
C PRO A 80 15.75 -2.71 5.40
N ARG A 81 14.45 -2.43 5.55
CA ARG A 81 13.42 -3.47 5.68
C ARG A 81 12.88 -3.77 4.28
N LEU A 82 12.73 -5.06 3.97
CA LEU A 82 12.13 -5.51 2.71
C LEU A 82 10.72 -6.02 3.00
N ASP A 83 9.74 -5.37 2.39
CA ASP A 83 8.33 -5.69 2.52
C ASP A 83 7.88 -6.55 1.34
N LEU A 84 7.06 -7.56 1.65
CA LEU A 84 6.60 -8.58 0.71
C LEU A 84 5.10 -8.49 0.46
N LEU A 85 4.62 -9.28 -0.50
CA LEU A 85 3.21 -9.40 -0.82
C LEU A 85 2.38 -9.60 0.46
N GLY A 86 1.33 -8.79 0.61
CA GLY A 86 0.43 -8.82 1.77
C GLY A 86 0.76 -7.85 2.88
N GLU A 87 1.97 -7.28 2.87
CA GLU A 87 2.35 -6.31 3.89
C GLU A 87 1.70 -4.95 3.64
N ILE A 88 1.40 -4.25 4.74
CA ILE A 88 0.87 -2.91 4.75
C ILE A 88 1.99 -1.93 5.07
N ILE A 89 2.15 -0.96 4.19
CA ILE A 89 3.22 0.03 4.19
C ILE A 89 2.64 1.39 4.63
N GLY A 90 3.38 2.15 5.43
CA GLY A 90 2.97 3.49 5.87
C GLY A 90 2.10 3.53 7.14
N ARG A 91 1.77 2.38 7.73
CA ARG A 91 0.87 2.26 8.90
C ARG A 91 1.29 3.06 10.14
N LEU A 92 2.58 3.33 10.30
CA LEU A 92 3.13 4.06 11.46
C LEU A 92 3.10 5.59 11.30
N GLY A 93 2.70 6.10 10.13
CA GLY A 93 2.67 7.53 9.85
C GLY A 93 1.33 8.20 10.15
N LEU A 94 0.22 7.47 10.12
CA LEU A 94 -1.13 8.03 10.25
C LEU A 94 -1.26 8.77 11.59
N GLY A 95 -1.50 10.07 11.53
CA GLY A 95 -1.81 10.88 12.71
C GLY A 95 -3.15 10.45 13.36
N PRO A 96 -3.40 10.84 14.62
CA PRO A 96 -4.69 10.65 15.27
C PRO A 96 -5.84 11.42 14.59
#